data_AF-A0AAU6XWW2-F1
#
_entry.id   AF-A0AAU6XWW2-F1
#
_cell.length_a   1.000
_cell.length_b   1.000
_cell.length_c   1.000
_cell.angle_alpha   90.00
_cell.angle_beta   90.00
_cell.angle_gamma   90.00
#
_symmetry.space_group_name_H-M   'P 1'
#
loop_
_entity.id
_entity.type
_entity.pdbx_description
1 polymer ?
#
loop_
_entity_poly.entity_id
_entity_poly.type
_entity_poly.pdbx_seq_one_letter_code
_entity_poly.pdbx_strand_id
1 'polypeptide(L)'
;MSSETHTEHHEDHAAHDTMTRKKIWQVFFVLLGITAIEFFIALYMVPHEIIKINVANPIYIVLTLAKAFYIVAYFMHLKFEKVGLMYSILVPTLFIIGLILVLTNESHHWVDLRF
;
A
#
# COMPACT_ATOMS: atom_id res chain seq x y z
N MET A 1 -29.97 16.30 55.03
CA MET A 1 -28.63 15.79 54.71
C MET A 1 -28.84 14.62 53.77
N SER A 2 -29.15 14.96 52.52
CA SER A 2 -29.43 13.99 51.46
C SER A 2 -28.15 13.86 50.66
N SER A 3 -27.57 12.67 50.70
CA SER A 3 -26.43 12.30 49.87
C SER A 3 -26.89 12.32 48.42
N GLU A 4 -26.55 13.37 47.69
CA GLU A 4 -26.64 13.33 46.24
C GLU A 4 -25.49 12.46 45.74
N THR A 5 -25.87 11.22 45.44
CA THR A 5 -25.13 10.26 44.65
C THR A 5 -24.51 10.96 43.46
N HIS A 6 -23.17 11.02 43.46
CA HIS A 6 -22.38 11.29 42.27
C HIS A 6 -22.69 10.18 41.26
N THR A 7 -23.72 10.38 40.44
CA THR A 7 -23.92 9.62 39.21
C THR A 7 -22.79 10.04 38.28
N GLU A 8 -21.64 9.36 38.40
CA GLU A 8 -20.71 9.26 37.30
C GLU A 8 -21.48 8.66 36.13
N HIS A 9 -21.94 9.53 35.24
CA HIS A 9 -22.15 9.14 33.86
C HIS A 9 -20.80 8.62 33.37
N HIS A 10 -20.63 7.30 33.47
CA HIS A 10 -19.81 6.56 32.53
C HIS A 10 -20.42 6.85 31.15
N GLU A 11 -20.00 7.97 30.57
CA GLU A 11 -19.94 8.08 29.13
C GLU A 11 -19.02 6.95 28.71
N ASP A 12 -19.64 5.87 28.22
CA ASP A 12 -19.07 5.01 27.21
C ASP A 12 -18.56 5.94 26.11
N HIS A 13 -17.35 6.47 26.30
CA HIS A 13 -16.52 7.01 25.26
C HIS A 13 -16.29 5.84 24.32
N ALA A 14 -17.25 5.69 23.39
CA ALA A 14 -17.16 4.93 22.18
C ALA A 14 -15.72 5.08 21.71
N ALA A 15 -14.97 3.99 21.86
CA ALA A 15 -13.55 3.92 21.60
C ALA A 15 -13.34 4.38 20.17
N HIS A 16 -13.08 5.67 20.02
CA HIS A 16 -12.81 6.28 18.73
C HIS A 16 -11.46 5.71 18.36
N ASP A 17 -11.50 4.71 17.47
CA ASP A 17 -10.41 3.90 16.94
C ASP A 17 -9.47 4.77 16.09
N THR A 18 -9.00 5.86 16.69
CA THR A 18 -8.12 6.83 16.09
C THR A 18 -6.71 6.30 16.28
N MET A 19 -6.05 6.01 15.16
CA MET A 19 -4.62 5.71 15.12
C MET A 19 -3.84 6.65 16.04
N THR A 20 -3.42 6.16 17.20
CA THR A 20 -2.61 6.93 18.14
C THR A 20 -1.34 7.40 17.42
N ARG A 21 -0.90 8.64 17.68
CA ARG A 21 0.29 9.26 17.07
C ARG A 21 1.53 8.33 17.03
N LYS A 22 1.72 7.51 18.06
CA LYS A 22 2.78 6.48 18.15
C LYS A 22 2.68 5.40 17.06
N LYS A 23 1.47 4.96 16.71
CA LYS A 23 1.20 3.95 15.68
C LYS A 23 1.57 4.47 14.29
N ILE A 24 1.25 5.73 14.01
CA ILE A 24 1.63 6.41 12.76
C ILE A 24 3.14 6.45 12.60
N TRP A 25 3.85 6.87 13.66
CA TRP A 25 5.30 6.91 13.68
C TRP A 25 5.94 5.53 13.51
N GLN A 26 5.37 4.50 14.13
CA GLN A 26 5.82 3.12 13.96
C GLN A 26 5.66 2.66 12.49
N VAL A 27 4.50 2.90 11.89
CA VAL A 27 4.21 2.53 10.49
C VAL A 27 5.13 3.30 9.53
N PHE A 28 5.32 4.60 9.79
CA PHE A 28 6.23 5.45 9.02
C PHE A 28 7.65 4.88 8.99
N PHE A 29 8.21 4.50 10.13
CA PHE A 29 9.56 3.93 10.17
C PHE A 29 9.69 2.58 9.48
N VAL A 30 8.66 1.73 9.55
CA VAL A 30 8.65 0.46 8.81
C VAL A 30 8.67 0.73 7.31
N LEU A 31 7.83 1.64 6.83
CA LEU A 31 7.77 2.01 5.41
C LEU A 31 9.04 2.71 4.93
N LEU A 32 9.63 3.55 5.78
CA LEU A 32 10.92 4.18 5.54
C LEU A 32 12.01 3.11 5.39
N GLY A 33 12.02 2.10 6.28
CA GLY A 33 12.97 0.99 6.22
C GLY A 33 12.84 0.19 4.93
N ILE A 34 11.62 -0.18 4.53
CA ILE A 34 11.37 -0.89 3.27
C ILE A 34 11.87 -0.04 2.09
N THR A 35 11.53 1.25 2.07
CA THR A 35 11.94 2.17 1.00
C THR A 35 13.45 2.37 0.95
N ALA A 36 14.12 2.43 2.10
CA ALA A 36 15.58 2.53 2.17
C ALA A 36 16.26 1.27 1.61
N ILE A 37 15.71 0.08 1.91
CA ILE A 37 16.20 -1.18 1.33
C ILE A 37 15.98 -1.21 -0.18
N GLU A 38 14.82 -0.78 -0.67
CA GLU A 38 14.54 -0.64 -2.11
C GLU A 38 15.59 0.24 -2.80
N PHE A 39 15.86 1.44 -2.27
CA PHE A 39 16.88 2.33 -2.81
C PHE A 39 18.28 1.75 -2.71
N PHE A 40 18.61 1.04 -1.63
CA PHE A 40 19.91 0.39 -1.50
C PHE A 40 20.11 -0.72 -2.56
N ILE A 41 19.09 -1.55 -2.79
CA ILE A 41 19.13 -2.56 -3.86
C ILE A 41 19.30 -1.88 -5.22
N ALA A 42 18.50 -0.85 -5.50
CA ALA A 42 18.47 -0.18 -6.79
C ALA A 42 19.74 0.65 -7.10
N LEU A 43 20.24 1.41 -6.12
CA LEU A 43 21.36 2.35 -6.31
C LEU A 43 22.73 1.75 -6.01
N TYR A 44 22.81 0.74 -5.13
CA TYR A 44 24.09 0.14 -4.73
C TYR A 44 24.26 -1.25 -5.32
N MET A 45 23.29 -2.13 -5.10
CA MET A 45 23.45 -3.56 -5.38
C MET A 45 23.40 -3.93 -6.87
N VAL A 46 22.55 -3.23 -7.64
CA VAL A 46 22.44 -3.42 -9.11
C VAL A 46 23.64 -2.81 -9.84
N PRO A 47 24.09 -1.57 -9.56
CA PRO A 47 25.23 -0.98 -10.28
C PRO A 47 26.58 -1.63 -9.98
N HIS A 48 26.75 -2.21 -8.79
CA HIS A 48 27.95 -2.97 -8.43
C HIS A 48 27.95 -4.43 -8.93
N GLU A 49 26.97 -4.84 -9.75
CA GLU A 49 26.80 -6.20 -10.29
C GLU A 49 26.70 -7.32 -9.22
N ILE A 50 26.49 -6.95 -7.95
CA ILE A 50 26.34 -7.90 -6.84
C ILE A 50 25.10 -8.79 -7.06
N ILE A 51 24.04 -8.21 -7.64
CA ILE A 51 22.81 -8.91 -8.02
C ILE A 51 22.47 -8.56 -9.47
N LYS A 52 22.23 -9.57 -10.30
CA LYS A 52 21.78 -9.38 -11.68
C LYS A 52 20.43 -8.67 -11.70
N ILE A 53 20.24 -7.78 -12.68
CA ILE A 53 19.00 -7.00 -12.82
C ILE A 53 17.75 -7.89 -12.96
N ASN A 54 17.88 -9.06 -13.59
CA ASN A 54 16.79 -10.03 -13.74
C ASN A 54 16.29 -10.59 -12.39
N VAL A 55 17.13 -10.59 -11.35
CA VAL A 55 16.78 -11.02 -10.00
C VAL A 55 16.38 -9.82 -9.14
N ALA A 56 17.02 -8.67 -9.33
CA ALA A 56 16.68 -7.44 -8.60
C ALA A 56 15.27 -6.92 -8.94
N ASN A 57 14.84 -6.99 -10.21
CA ASN A 57 13.51 -6.52 -10.64
C ASN A 57 12.34 -7.19 -9.90
N PRO A 58 12.22 -8.53 -9.87
CA PRO A 58 11.11 -9.17 -9.16
C PRO A 58 11.15 -8.89 -7.66
N ILE A 59 12.34 -8.81 -7.05
CA ILE A 59 12.50 -8.43 -5.63
C ILE A 59 11.95 -7.01 -5.40
N TYR A 60 12.34 -6.06 -6.24
CA TYR A 60 11.89 -4.67 -6.15
C TYR A 60 10.36 -4.57 -6.27
N ILE A 61 9.76 -5.26 -7.25
CA ILE A 61 8.31 -5.32 -7.43
C ILE A 61 7.61 -5.85 -6.18
N VAL A 62 8.11 -6.95 -5.59
CA VAL A 62 7.52 -7.53 -4.37
C VAL A 62 7.64 -6.59 -3.18
N LEU A 63 8.80 -5.94 -2.98
CA LEU A 63 8.99 -4.96 -1.90
C LEU A 63 8.04 -3.76 -2.05
N THR A 64 7.88 -3.26 -3.29
CA THR A 64 6.98 -2.13 -3.58
C THR A 64 5.53 -2.52 -3.31
N LEU A 65 5.11 -3.73 -3.70
CA LEU A 65 3.77 -4.24 -3.42
C LEU A 65 3.54 -4.42 -1.91
N ALA A 66 4.51 -4.96 -1.18
CA ALA A 66 4.42 -5.12 0.27
C ALA A 66 4.25 -3.77 0.98
N LYS A 67 5.03 -2.76 0.56
CA LYS A 67 4.88 -1.37 1.01
C LYS A 67 3.50 -0.81 0.70
N ALA A 68 3.01 -0.98 -0.53
CA ALA A 68 1.69 -0.49 -0.94
C ALA A 68 0.58 -1.12 -0.09
N PHE A 69 0.64 -2.43 0.13
CA PHE A 69 -0.28 -3.14 1.02
C PHE A 69 -0.23 -2.60 2.45
N TYR A 70 0.98 -2.35 2.99
CA TYR A 70 1.15 -1.82 4.34
C TYR A 70 0.61 -0.39 4.47
N ILE A 71 0.78 0.45 3.44
CA ILE A 71 0.18 1.80 3.41
C ILE A 71 -1.35 1.71 3.44
N VAL A 72 -1.93 0.86 2.59
CA VAL A 72 -3.39 0.67 2.48
C VAL A 72 -3.96 0.11 3.78
N ALA A 73 -3.30 -0.87 4.41
CA ALA A 73 -3.75 -1.48 5.66
C ALA A 73 -3.73 -0.49 6.84
N TYR A 74 -2.70 0.37 6.94
CA TYR A 74 -2.49 1.22 8.12
C TYR A 74 -2.95 2.69 7.95
N PHE A 75 -2.75 3.31 6.79
CA PHE A 75 -3.12 4.72 6.56
C PHE A 75 -4.52 4.91 6.01
N MET A 76 -5.05 3.95 5.26
CA MET A 76 -6.41 4.04 4.74
C MET A 76 -7.49 3.51 5.70
N HIS A 77 -7.13 3.15 6.95
CA HIS A 77 -8.08 2.67 7.97
C HIS A 77 -9.04 1.58 7.42
N LEU A 78 -8.50 0.71 6.55
CA LEU A 78 -9.26 -0.29 5.81
C LEU A 78 -9.56 -1.54 6.61
N LYS A 79 -8.92 -1.70 7.78
CA LYS A 79 -9.00 -2.92 8.58
C LYS A 79 -10.39 -3.19 9.17
N PHE A 80 -11.27 -2.19 9.28
CA PHE A 80 -12.55 -2.39 9.97
C PHE A 80 -13.84 -1.99 9.22
N GLU A 81 -13.82 -1.22 8.12
CA GLU A 81 -15.09 -0.82 7.45
C GLU A 81 -15.07 -0.61 5.93
N LYS A 82 -13.93 -0.46 5.25
CA LYS A 82 -13.92 0.31 3.98
C LYS A 82 -13.73 -0.54 2.72
N VAL A 83 -14.47 -1.62 2.52
CA VAL A 83 -14.40 -2.44 1.28
C VAL A 83 -14.50 -1.55 0.01
N GLY A 84 -15.25 -0.45 0.07
CA GLY A 84 -15.35 0.55 -1.01
C GLY A 84 -14.04 1.29 -1.34
N LEU A 85 -13.17 1.61 -0.37
CA LEU A 85 -11.86 2.22 -0.65
C LEU A 85 -10.90 1.24 -1.33
N MET A 86 -11.00 -0.05 -0.99
CA MET A 86 -10.23 -1.08 -1.69
C MET A 86 -10.65 -1.19 -3.16
N TYR A 87 -11.97 -1.17 -3.45
CA TYR A 87 -12.46 -1.14 -4.83
C TYR A 87 -12.08 0.15 -5.57
N SER A 88 -12.03 1.31 -4.90
CA SER A 88 -11.57 2.55 -5.50
C SER A 88 -10.12 2.51 -5.99
N ILE A 89 -9.29 1.61 -5.47
CA ILE A 89 -7.91 1.40 -5.93
C ILE A 89 -7.87 0.25 -6.94
N LEU A 90 -8.48 -0.89 -6.61
CA LEU A 90 -8.47 -2.08 -7.46
C LEU A 90 -9.10 -1.87 -8.83
N VAL A 91 -10.23 -1.15 -8.90
CA VAL A 91 -10.95 -0.91 -10.15
C VAL A 91 -10.10 -0.13 -11.16
N PRO A 92 -9.55 1.07 -10.83
CA PRO A 92 -8.68 1.77 -11.76
C PRO A 92 -7.38 1.01 -12.06
N THR A 93 -6.82 0.25 -11.12
CA THR A 93 -5.63 -0.58 -11.41
C THR A 93 -5.94 -1.69 -12.41
N LEU A 94 -7.04 -2.43 -12.22
CA LEU A 94 -7.48 -3.46 -13.17
C LEU A 94 -7.85 -2.88 -14.52
N PHE A 95 -8.49 -1.70 -14.54
CA PHE A 95 -8.79 -0.98 -15.76
C PHE A 95 -7.52 -0.64 -16.55
N ILE A 96 -6.48 -0.10 -15.89
CA ILE A 96 -5.19 0.19 -16.54
C ILE A 96 -4.54 -1.08 -17.10
N ILE A 97 -4.51 -2.17 -16.33
CA ILE A 97 -3.95 -3.46 -16.79
C ILE A 97 -4.70 -3.96 -18.03
N GLY A 98 -6.04 -3.91 -18.01
CA GLY A 98 -6.87 -4.27 -19.15
C GLY A 98 -6.59 -3.38 -20.38
N LEU A 99 -6.42 -2.08 -20.17
CA LEU A 99 -6.09 -1.11 -21.23
C LEU A 99 -4.74 -1.42 -21.88
N ILE A 100 -3.71 -1.74 -21.08
CA ILE A 100 -2.39 -2.14 -21.58
C ILE A 100 -2.50 -3.42 -22.42
N LEU A 101 -3.27 -4.42 -21.97
CA LEU A 101 -3.45 -5.68 -22.69
C LEU A 101 -4.16 -5.45 -24.03
N VAL A 102 -5.23 -4.66 -24.05
CA VAL A 102 -5.98 -4.32 -25.28
C VAL A 102 -5.08 -3.59 -26.27
N LEU A 103 -4.37 -2.54 -25.82
CA LEU A 103 -3.48 -1.77 -26.70
C LEU A 103 -2.31 -2.59 -27.22
N THR A 104 -1.78 -3.50 -26.40
CA THR A 104 -0.67 -4.38 -26.82
C THR A 104 -1.16 -5.41 -27.83
N ASN A 105 -2.35 -5.99 -27.60
CA ASN A 105 -2.98 -6.89 -28.56
C ASN A 105 -3.24 -6.18 -29.89
N GLU A 106 -3.82 -4.98 -29.86
CA GLU A 106 -4.07 -4.19 -31.07
C GLU A 106 -2.76 -3.80 -31.77
N SER A 107 -1.72 -3.41 -31.02
CA SER A 107 -0.38 -3.15 -31.56
C SER A 107 0.20 -4.35 -32.30
N HIS A 108 0.07 -5.57 -31.76
CA HIS A 108 0.53 -6.77 -32.45
C HIS A 108 -0.22 -7.00 -33.77
N HIS A 109 -1.55 -6.80 -33.81
CA HIS A 109 -2.32 -6.92 -35.05
C HIS A 109 -1.89 -5.89 -36.11
N TRP A 110 -1.60 -4.65 -35.73
CA TRP A 110 -1.12 -3.62 -36.64
C TRP A 110 0.28 -3.90 -37.19
N VAL A 111 1.16 -4.53 -36.40
CA VAL A 111 2.51 -4.91 -36.85
C VAL A 111 2.45 -6.10 -37.81
N ASP A 112 1.60 -7.09 -37.56
CA ASP A 112 1.43 -8.26 -38.43
C ASP A 112 0.80 -7.90 -39.79
N LEU A 113 -0.12 -6.94 -39.85
CA LEU A 113 -0.74 -6.46 -41.09
C LEU A 113 0.19 -5.60 -41.97
N ARG A 114 1.35 -5.21 -41.46
CA ARG A 114 2.33 -4.36 -42.15
C ARG A 114 3.46 -5.17 -42.81
N PHE A 115 3.42 -6.49 -42.69
CA PHE A 115 4.26 -7.45 -43.43
C PHE A 115 3.38 -8.34 -44.32
#